data_AF-A0A0N1H7R1-F1
#
_entry.id   AF-A0A0N1H7R1-F1
#
_cell.length_a   1.000
_cell.length_b   1.000
_cell.length_c   1.000
_cell.angle_alpha   90.00
_cell.angle_beta   90.00
_cell.angle_gamma   90.00
#
_symmetry.space_group_name_H-M   'P 1'
#
loop_
_entity.id
_entity.type
_entity.pdbx_description
1 polymer ?
#
loop_
_entity_poly.entity_id
_entity_poly.type
_entity_poly.pdbx_seq_one_letter_code
_entity_poly.pdbx_strand_id
1 'polypeptide(L)'
;MSSASFPPPALAQIAQEVASLLKSRKETLSVAETAAGGLVSAAILATPGASQVFRGGLTLYTLESRIAFAGWTQDDVKKYGGPTPESGTAGPTASGKTQNRQPGYVALAVSGGPKGTVSKDLNTDCGNDRTKNMVAFAVEALKLVKEVISGDEAKI
;
A
#
# COMPACT_ATOMS: atom_id res chain seq x y z
N MET A 1 15.25 -23.02 -15.80
CA MET A 1 14.94 -21.64 -15.39
C MET A 1 13.76 -21.71 -14.44
N SER A 2 13.94 -21.40 -13.15
CA SER A 2 12.79 -21.25 -12.25
C SER A 2 12.05 -19.98 -12.70
N SER A 3 10.81 -20.11 -13.18
CA SER A 3 10.02 -18.92 -13.52
C SER A 3 9.74 -18.17 -12.22
N ALA A 4 10.13 -16.89 -12.15
CA ALA A 4 9.74 -16.05 -11.04
C ALA A 4 8.20 -16.06 -10.92
N SER A 5 7.68 -16.48 -9.76
CA SER A 5 6.25 -16.50 -9.50
C SER A 5 5.73 -15.07 -9.35
N PHE A 6 4.63 -14.75 -10.03
CA PHE A 6 3.94 -13.48 -9.92
C PHE A 6 2.48 -13.70 -9.47
N PRO A 7 1.96 -12.91 -8.52
CA PRO A 7 2.69 -11.94 -7.70
C PRO A 7 3.74 -12.64 -6.80
N PRO A 8 4.73 -11.90 -6.26
CA PRO A 8 5.68 -12.46 -5.30
C PRO A 8 4.96 -13.32 -4.25
N PRO A 9 5.46 -14.52 -3.89
CA PRO A 9 4.73 -15.45 -3.01
C PRO A 9 4.22 -14.84 -1.70
N ALA A 10 4.98 -13.91 -1.12
CA ALA A 10 4.59 -13.16 0.08
C ALA A 10 3.32 -12.30 -0.10
N LEU A 11 3.06 -11.83 -1.33
CA LEU A 11 1.86 -11.07 -1.69
C LEU A 11 0.69 -11.95 -2.11
N ALA A 12 0.97 -13.06 -2.80
CA ALA A 12 -0.06 -13.93 -3.38
C ALA A 12 -1.10 -14.38 -2.34
N GLN A 13 -0.64 -14.85 -1.18
CA GLN A 13 -1.53 -15.36 -0.13
C GLN A 13 -2.41 -14.24 0.46
N ILE A 14 -1.82 -13.14 0.92
CA ILE A 14 -2.57 -12.06 1.56
C ILE A 14 -3.50 -11.34 0.57
N ALA A 15 -3.10 -11.21 -0.70
CA ALA A 15 -3.97 -10.67 -1.74
C ALA A 15 -5.20 -11.54 -1.98
N GLN A 16 -5.02 -12.86 -2.02
CA GLN A 16 -6.14 -13.81 -2.15
C GLN A 16 -7.09 -13.72 -0.96
N GLU A 17 -6.58 -13.60 0.27
CA GLU A 17 -7.38 -13.42 1.48
C GLU A 17 -8.21 -12.12 1.42
N VAL A 18 -7.57 -11.00 1.08
CA VAL A 18 -8.23 -9.69 0.94
C VAL A 18 -9.30 -9.73 -0.16
N ALA A 19 -8.95 -10.23 -1.36
CA ALA A 19 -9.90 -10.28 -2.48
C ALA A 19 -11.10 -11.18 -2.18
N SER A 20 -10.89 -12.29 -1.47
CA SER A 20 -11.98 -13.20 -1.07
C SER A 20 -12.90 -12.53 -0.05
N LEU A 21 -12.32 -11.82 0.92
CA LEU A 21 -13.08 -11.10 1.95
C LEU A 21 -13.88 -9.92 1.38
N LEU A 22 -13.30 -9.14 0.47
CA LEU A 22 -14.03 -8.08 -0.22
C LEU A 22 -15.21 -8.63 -1.02
N LYS A 23 -15.04 -9.77 -1.72
CA LYS A 23 -16.12 -10.41 -2.47
C LYS A 23 -17.26 -10.89 -1.58
N SER A 24 -16.95 -11.58 -0.48
CA SER A 24 -17.99 -12.08 0.43
C SER A 24 -18.80 -10.93 1.04
N ARG A 25 -18.15 -9.79 1.26
CA ARG A 25 -18.76 -8.56 1.78
C ARG A 25 -19.42 -7.68 0.71
N LYS A 26 -19.27 -8.01 -0.58
CA LYS A 26 -19.68 -7.18 -1.73
C LYS A 26 -19.10 -5.76 -1.67
N GLU A 27 -17.90 -5.63 -1.10
CA GLU A 27 -17.17 -4.38 -0.98
C GLU A 27 -16.14 -4.25 -2.10
N THR A 28 -15.64 -3.03 -2.28
CA THR A 28 -14.70 -2.69 -3.35
C THR A 28 -13.48 -1.98 -2.81
N LEU A 29 -12.35 -2.12 -3.50
CA LEU A 29 -11.07 -1.51 -3.16
C LEU A 29 -10.60 -0.59 -4.29
N SER A 30 -10.20 0.62 -3.91
CA SER A 30 -9.35 1.48 -4.73
C SER A 30 -8.03 1.72 -4.00
N VAL A 31 -6.93 1.87 -4.73
CA VAL A 31 -5.60 1.97 -4.14
C VAL A 31 -4.86 3.21 -4.66
N ALA A 32 -4.25 3.97 -3.76
CA ALA A 32 -3.26 4.99 -4.11
C ALA A 32 -1.91 4.57 -3.52
N GLU A 33 -0.95 4.24 -4.37
CA GLU A 33 0.34 3.70 -3.99
C GLU A 33 1.47 4.66 -4.33
N THR A 34 2.53 4.64 -3.52
CA THR A 34 3.72 5.45 -3.76
C THR A 34 4.91 4.51 -3.98
N ALA A 35 5.61 4.18 -2.90
CA ALA A 35 6.88 3.47 -2.92
C ALA A 35 6.71 1.96 -3.16
N ALA A 36 5.50 1.41 -2.98
CA ALA A 36 5.14 0.05 -3.38
C ALA A 36 5.11 -0.13 -4.92
N GLY A 37 5.03 0.96 -5.69
CA GLY A 37 5.18 0.93 -7.15
C GLY A 37 4.10 0.17 -7.90
N GLY A 38 2.89 0.05 -7.35
CA GLY A 38 1.77 -0.66 -7.98
C GLY A 38 1.64 -2.13 -7.59
N LEU A 39 2.50 -2.62 -6.69
CA LEU A 39 2.48 -4.03 -6.26
C LEU A 39 1.19 -4.40 -5.52
N VAL A 40 0.56 -3.49 -4.76
CA VAL A 40 -0.71 -3.77 -4.09
C VAL A 40 -1.82 -3.98 -5.13
N SER A 41 -1.94 -3.05 -6.08
CA SER A 41 -2.91 -3.11 -7.17
C SER A 41 -2.72 -4.38 -8.00
N ALA A 42 -1.48 -4.65 -8.40
CA ALA A 42 -1.17 -5.80 -9.24
C ALA A 42 -1.40 -7.14 -8.51
N ALA A 43 -1.10 -7.22 -7.21
CA ALA A 43 -1.37 -8.40 -6.41
C ALA A 43 -2.87 -8.69 -6.27
N ILE A 44 -3.70 -7.67 -6.05
CA ILE A 44 -5.17 -7.83 -6.02
C ILE A 44 -5.70 -8.22 -7.40
N LEU A 45 -5.25 -7.57 -8.47
CA LEU A 45 -5.68 -7.84 -9.84
C LEU A 45 -5.29 -9.25 -10.32
N ALA A 46 -4.21 -9.82 -9.78
CA ALA A 46 -3.80 -11.19 -10.08
C ALA A 46 -4.72 -12.26 -9.46
N THR A 47 -5.62 -11.90 -8.54
CA THR A 47 -6.57 -12.86 -7.95
C THR A 47 -7.72 -13.18 -8.93
N PRO A 48 -8.21 -14.43 -9.00
CA PRO A 48 -9.34 -14.78 -9.87
C PRO A 48 -10.56 -13.92 -9.53
N GLY A 49 -11.21 -13.29 -10.52
CA GLY A 49 -12.41 -12.47 -10.29
C GLY A 49 -12.16 -11.10 -9.64
N ALA A 50 -10.92 -10.58 -9.71
CA ALA A 50 -10.56 -9.27 -9.16
C ALA A 50 -11.44 -8.11 -9.67
N SER A 51 -11.99 -8.20 -10.88
CA SER A 51 -12.88 -7.18 -11.47
C SER A 51 -14.14 -6.91 -10.64
N GLN A 52 -14.58 -7.86 -9.79
CA GLN A 52 -15.72 -7.66 -8.91
C GLN A 52 -15.41 -6.66 -7.78
N VAL A 53 -14.15 -6.64 -7.31
CA VAL A 53 -13.73 -5.89 -6.11
C VAL A 53 -12.84 -4.70 -6.41
N PHE A 54 -11.94 -4.79 -7.39
CA PHE A 54 -11.00 -3.71 -7.67
C PHE A 54 -11.67 -2.64 -8.53
N ARG A 55 -11.60 -1.37 -8.09
CA ARG A 55 -12.24 -0.23 -8.79
C ARG A 55 -11.24 0.70 -9.47
N GLY A 56 -10.01 0.75 -8.98
CA GLY A 56 -9.00 1.59 -9.60
C GLY A 56 -7.74 1.72 -8.73
N GLY A 57 -6.66 2.14 -9.38
CA GLY A 57 -5.37 2.33 -8.75
C GLY A 57 -4.69 3.61 -9.26
N LEU A 58 -3.94 4.30 -8.40
CA LEU A 58 -3.04 5.39 -8.76
C LEU A 58 -1.65 5.10 -8.21
N THR A 59 -0.61 5.24 -9.03
CA THR A 59 0.79 5.24 -8.56
C THR A 59 1.30 6.68 -8.51
N LEU A 60 1.35 7.25 -7.31
CA LEU A 60 1.61 8.67 -7.01
C LEU A 60 3.04 8.91 -6.52
N TYR A 61 4.03 8.47 -7.30
CA TYR A 61 5.43 8.49 -6.87
C TYR A 61 6.04 9.90 -6.84
N THR A 62 5.66 10.77 -7.79
CA THR A 62 6.23 12.12 -7.91
C THR A 62 5.27 13.19 -7.42
N LEU A 63 5.79 14.38 -7.11
CA LEU A 63 4.95 15.52 -6.72
C LEU A 63 3.99 15.91 -7.86
N GLU A 64 4.46 15.87 -9.10
CA GLU A 64 3.66 16.15 -10.29
C GLU A 64 2.47 15.18 -10.41
N SER A 65 2.69 13.89 -10.13
CA SER A 65 1.60 12.90 -10.16
C SER A 65 0.54 13.17 -9.09
N ARG A 66 0.92 13.68 -7.92
CA ARG A 66 -0.02 14.03 -6.85
C ARG A 66 -0.87 15.24 -7.22
N ILE A 67 -0.27 16.25 -7.84
CA ILE A 67 -0.97 17.44 -8.33
C ILE A 67 -1.94 17.03 -9.45
N ALA A 68 -1.48 16.21 -10.40
CA ALA A 68 -2.29 15.83 -11.55
C ALA A 68 -3.46 14.90 -11.21
N PHE A 69 -3.29 13.98 -10.25
CA PHE A 69 -4.22 12.85 -10.06
C PHE A 69 -4.80 12.70 -8.65
N ALA A 70 -4.25 13.38 -7.64
CA ALA A 70 -4.69 13.25 -6.24
C ALA A 70 -5.27 14.54 -5.67
N GLY A 71 -5.56 15.53 -6.52
CA GLY A 71 -6.17 16.80 -6.12
C GLY A 71 -5.29 17.69 -5.26
N TRP A 72 -3.97 17.46 -5.24
CA TRP A 72 -3.06 18.31 -4.47
C TRP A 72 -3.04 19.73 -5.01
N THR A 73 -3.21 20.68 -4.09
CA THR A 73 -3.15 22.11 -4.35
C THR A 73 -1.72 22.64 -4.19
N GLN A 74 -1.49 23.87 -4.66
CA GLN A 74 -0.21 24.55 -4.42
C GLN A 74 0.06 24.77 -2.92
N ASP A 75 -0.97 24.86 -2.09
CA ASP A 75 -0.79 24.98 -0.64
C ASP A 75 -0.39 23.66 0.01
N ASP A 76 -0.84 22.52 -0.53
CA ASP A 76 -0.33 21.20 -0.12
C ASP A 76 1.14 21.05 -0.48
N VAL A 77 1.52 21.48 -1.69
CA VAL A 77 2.91 21.50 -2.15
C VAL A 77 3.80 22.33 -1.22
N LYS A 78 3.38 23.53 -0.83
CA LYS A 78 4.14 24.40 0.08
C LYS A 78 4.34 23.77 1.47
N LYS A 79 3.38 22.98 1.94
CA LYS A 79 3.44 22.26 3.22
C LYS A 79 4.20 20.95 3.14
N TYR A 80 4.43 20.44 1.92
CA TYR A 80 5.08 19.15 1.70
C TYR A 80 6.59 19.23 1.93
N GLY A 81 7.05 18.65 3.05
CA GLY A 81 8.44 18.66 3.49
C GLY A 81 9.34 17.56 2.89
N GLY A 82 9.04 17.04 1.70
CA GLY A 82 9.65 15.82 1.16
C GLY A 82 8.95 14.56 1.67
N PRO A 83 9.45 13.33 1.39
CA PRO A 83 8.71 12.13 1.71
C PRO A 83 8.33 12.07 3.19
N THR A 84 7.04 12.30 3.45
CA THR A 84 6.36 12.23 4.74
C THR A 84 5.94 10.79 5.01
N PRO A 85 5.44 10.46 6.24
CA PRO A 85 4.73 9.20 6.54
C PRO A 85 3.98 8.65 5.33
N GLU A 86 3.09 9.46 4.77
CA GLU A 86 2.11 9.11 3.73
C GLU A 86 2.72 8.82 2.34
N SER A 87 4.03 8.96 2.16
CA SER A 87 4.70 8.82 0.86
C SER A 87 5.77 7.74 0.81
N GLY A 88 6.28 7.28 1.96
CA GLY A 88 7.25 6.19 2.09
C GLY A 88 8.60 6.46 1.43
N THR A 89 9.69 6.25 2.16
CA THR A 89 11.05 6.27 1.57
C THR A 89 11.47 4.83 1.27
N ALA A 90 10.93 4.20 0.20
CA ALA A 90 11.40 2.85 -0.21
C ALA A 90 12.70 2.88 -1.04
N GLY A 91 13.27 4.05 -1.30
CA GLY A 91 14.57 4.19 -1.94
C GLY A 91 15.72 3.68 -1.06
N PRO A 92 16.88 3.30 -1.64
CA PRO A 92 18.05 2.77 -0.93
C PRO A 92 18.85 3.86 -0.21
N THR A 93 18.43 5.12 -0.34
CA THR A 93 19.16 6.29 0.14
C THR A 93 18.27 7.09 1.07
N ALA A 94 18.76 7.36 2.26
CA ALA A 94 18.08 8.22 3.21
C ALA A 94 17.90 9.63 2.65
N SER A 95 16.73 10.22 2.87
CA SER A 95 16.40 11.60 2.45
C SER A 95 16.58 12.62 3.59
N GLY A 96 17.12 12.17 4.74
CA GLY A 96 17.36 12.96 5.94
C GLY A 96 17.68 12.09 7.16
N LYS A 97 17.66 12.69 8.35
CA LYS A 97 18.04 12.02 9.62
C LYS A 97 16.85 11.52 10.44
N THR A 98 15.63 11.94 10.12
CA THR A 98 14.41 11.51 10.81
C THR A 98 14.03 10.10 10.39
N GLN A 99 13.26 9.39 11.22
CA GLN A 99 12.82 8.01 10.96
C GLN A 99 12.08 7.89 9.63
N ASN A 100 11.17 8.82 9.33
CA ASN A 100 10.40 8.83 8.09
C ASN A 100 11.22 9.05 6.80
N ARG A 101 12.49 9.40 6.96
CA ARG A 101 13.45 9.63 5.89
C ARG A 101 14.48 8.52 5.75
N GLN A 102 14.32 7.42 6.50
CA GLN A 102 15.16 6.23 6.36
C GLN A 102 14.55 5.22 5.37
N PRO A 103 15.39 4.48 4.62
CA PRO A 103 14.94 3.35 3.81
C PRO A 103 14.09 2.36 4.60
N GLY A 104 12.99 1.93 3.99
CA GLY A 104 12.11 0.93 4.57
C GLY A 104 11.04 1.49 5.51
N TYR A 105 11.04 2.78 5.78
CA TYR A 105 9.91 3.40 6.46
C TYR A 105 8.68 3.53 5.54
N VAL A 106 7.53 3.15 6.07
CA VAL A 106 6.23 3.09 5.37
C VAL A 106 5.16 3.70 6.27
N ALA A 107 4.32 4.59 5.73
CA ALA A 107 2.98 4.80 6.29
C ALA A 107 1.90 4.33 5.34
N LEU A 108 0.83 3.85 5.97
CA LEU A 108 -0.32 3.26 5.33
C LEU A 108 -1.56 3.93 5.90
N ALA A 109 -2.55 4.12 5.05
CA ALA A 109 -3.88 4.47 5.49
C ALA A 109 -4.90 3.66 4.69
N VAL A 110 -5.92 3.18 5.38
CA VAL A 110 -7.10 2.56 4.78
C VAL A 110 -8.31 3.30 5.32
N SER A 111 -9.16 3.78 4.42
CA SER A 111 -10.39 4.49 4.75
C SER A 111 -11.58 3.72 4.23
N GLY A 112 -12.59 3.52 5.09
CA GLY A 112 -13.79 2.74 4.81
C GLY A 112 -13.84 1.44 5.63
N GLY A 113 -14.85 0.62 5.34
CA GLY A 113 -15.11 -0.59 6.15
C GLY A 113 -15.59 -0.26 7.57
N PRO A 114 -15.78 -1.29 8.41
CA PRO A 114 -16.38 -1.14 9.73
C PRO A 114 -15.54 -0.31 10.72
N LYS A 115 -14.22 -0.21 10.51
CA LYS A 115 -13.31 0.55 11.39
C LYS A 115 -13.08 2.00 10.97
N GLY A 116 -13.73 2.48 9.91
CA GLY A 116 -13.58 3.85 9.42
C GLY A 116 -12.21 4.11 8.81
N THR A 117 -11.46 5.08 9.32
CA THR A 117 -10.11 5.39 8.80
C THR A 117 -9.05 4.94 9.80
N VAL A 118 -8.15 4.07 9.35
CA VAL A 118 -7.03 3.56 10.15
C VAL A 118 -5.72 3.87 9.42
N SER A 119 -4.75 4.43 10.15
CA SER A 119 -3.40 4.69 9.66
C SER A 119 -2.35 3.98 10.49
N LYS A 120 -1.26 3.56 9.86
CA LYS A 120 -0.15 2.85 10.52
C LYS A 120 1.17 3.28 9.92
N ASP A 121 2.15 3.53 10.79
CA ASP A 121 3.54 3.75 10.44
C ASP A 121 4.38 2.55 10.89
N LEU A 122 5.33 2.12 10.06
CA LEU A 122 6.22 1.01 10.38
C LEU A 122 7.53 1.06 9.58
N ASN A 123 8.49 0.23 9.97
CA ASN A 123 9.66 -0.08 9.17
C ASN A 123 9.51 -1.50 8.59
N THR A 124 9.94 -1.69 7.35
CA THR A 124 9.97 -2.99 6.66
C THR A 124 11.11 -3.90 7.14
N ASP A 125 12.07 -3.36 7.89
CA ASP A 125 13.28 -4.02 8.39
C ASP A 125 14.13 -4.69 7.29
N CYS A 126 13.98 -4.24 6.04
CA CYS A 126 14.73 -4.76 4.89
C CYS A 126 15.98 -3.92 4.53
N GLY A 127 16.32 -2.95 5.38
CA GLY A 127 17.46 -2.05 5.18
C GLY A 127 17.40 -1.30 3.84
N ASN A 128 18.52 -1.26 3.12
CA ASN A 128 18.63 -0.54 1.84
C ASN A 128 18.17 -1.35 0.61
N ASP A 129 17.62 -2.54 0.81
CA ASP A 129 17.14 -3.38 -0.30
C ASP A 129 15.80 -2.84 -0.84
N ARG A 130 15.88 -2.06 -1.92
CA ARG A 130 14.72 -1.42 -2.56
C ARG A 130 13.62 -2.43 -2.89
N THR A 131 13.95 -3.54 -3.55
CA THR A 131 12.94 -4.48 -4.02
C THR A 131 12.24 -5.19 -2.85
N LYS A 132 13.00 -5.56 -1.81
CA LYS A 132 12.39 -6.11 -0.59
C LYS A 132 11.53 -5.09 0.13
N ASN A 133 11.95 -3.83 0.20
CA ASN A 133 11.13 -2.74 0.76
C ASN A 133 9.81 -2.57 0.01
N MET A 134 9.80 -2.63 -1.32
CA MET A 134 8.58 -2.53 -2.12
C MET A 134 7.61 -3.68 -1.82
N VAL A 135 8.11 -4.92 -1.76
CA VAL A 135 7.28 -6.10 -1.47
C VAL A 135 6.76 -6.05 -0.02
N ALA A 136 7.62 -5.72 0.95
CA ALA A 136 7.24 -5.63 2.35
C ALA A 136 6.19 -4.52 2.59
N PHE A 137 6.34 -3.36 1.95
CA PHE A 137 5.31 -2.31 1.93
C PHE A 137 3.99 -2.92 1.46
N ALA A 138 3.96 -3.51 0.26
CA ALA A 138 2.72 -4.01 -0.32
C ALA A 138 2.07 -5.11 0.55
N VAL A 139 2.86 -5.95 1.23
CA VAL A 139 2.36 -6.93 2.19
C VAL A 139 1.69 -6.24 3.38
N GLU A 140 2.35 -5.26 4.00
CA GLU A 140 1.78 -4.54 5.15
C GLU A 140 0.54 -3.73 4.76
N ALA A 141 0.50 -3.16 3.56
CA ALA A 141 -0.70 -2.50 3.03
C ALA A 141 -1.89 -3.46 2.94
N LEU A 142 -1.69 -4.66 2.40
CA LEU A 142 -2.75 -5.68 2.31
C LEU A 142 -3.17 -6.22 3.67
N LYS A 143 -2.23 -6.37 4.62
CA LYS A 143 -2.56 -6.72 6.01
C LYS A 143 -3.44 -5.65 6.66
N LEU A 144 -3.13 -4.37 6.47
CA LEU A 144 -3.95 -3.28 7.01
C LEU A 144 -5.34 -3.26 6.36
N VAL A 145 -5.44 -3.47 5.04
CA VAL A 145 -6.74 -3.61 4.37
C VAL A 145 -7.53 -4.75 5.00
N LYS A 146 -6.93 -5.94 5.14
CA LYS A 146 -7.57 -7.10 5.78
C LYS A 146 -8.04 -6.75 7.19
N GLU A 147 -7.20 -6.13 8.01
CA GLU A 147 -7.53 -5.73 9.37
C GLU A 147 -8.73 -4.77 9.44
N VAL A 148 -8.83 -3.83 8.50
CA VAL A 148 -9.90 -2.82 8.48
C VAL A 148 -11.22 -3.42 8.00
N ILE A 149 -11.20 -4.30 7.00
CA ILE A 149 -12.42 -4.92 6.45
C ILE A 149 -12.87 -6.17 7.23
N SER A 150 -11.97 -6.77 8.02
CA SER A 150 -12.35 -7.78 9.01
C SER A 150 -12.98 -7.05 10.19
N GLY A 151 -14.31 -7.17 10.34
CA GLY A 151 -15.01 -6.68 11.54
C GLY A 151 -14.48 -7.37 12.81
N ASP A 152 -15.03 -7.03 13.98
CA ASP A 152 -14.63 -7.58 15.30
C ASP A 152 -14.94 -9.10 15.48
N GLU A 153 -14.94 -9.90 14.42
CA GLU A 153 -15.07 -11.36 14.45
C GLU A 153 -13.73 -12.06 14.72
N ALA A 154 -13.02 -11.58 15.73
CA ALA A 154 -11.98 -12.33 16.44
C ALA A 154 -12.33 -12.41 17.94
N LYS A 155 -13.59 -12.75 18.24
CA LYS A 155 -14.04 -13.20 19.56
C LYS A 155 -15.08 -14.29 19.39
N ILE A 156 -14.62 -15.52 19.16
CA ILE A 156 -15.33 -16.74 19.57
C ILE A 156 -14.32 -17.58 20.36
#